data_AF-A0A813VI25-F1
#
_entry.id   AF-A0A813VI25-F1
#
_cell.length_a   1.000
_cell.length_b   1.000
_cell.length_c   1.000
_cell.angle_alpha   90.00
_cell.angle_beta   90.00
_cell.angle_gamma   90.00
#
_symmetry.space_group_name_H-M   'P 1'
#
loop_
_entity.id
_entity.type
_entity.pdbx_description
1 polymer ?
#
loop_
_entity_poly.entity_id
_entity_poly.type
_entity_poly.pdbx_seq_one_letter_code
_entity_poly.pdbx_strand_id
1 'polypeptide(L)'
;MSLWKKLISYSSDKLQVPCVNHQQQYSGSGLLLFDKSTNCILLIHDYTGDYNCFGGRIKLEYNNDDFGVEKTACDELYEESRTLLSFDYKKLSTVHYVDIKNNYHNELFRCYIVKLELPLDIREQFHNIDLNKLPYNDDYFETNEIHLFPIEQFHSSTIFQSGSTKATNNLGENLALNERAIEVILAAKTKNIL
;
A
#
# COMPACT_ATOMS: atom_id res chain seq x y z
N MET A 1 -6.44 -10.18 -29.59
CA MET A 1 -6.04 -8.82 -29.21
C MET A 1 -5.25 -8.93 -27.92
N SER A 2 -4.04 -8.38 -27.89
CA SER A 2 -3.19 -8.37 -26.69
C SER A 2 -3.90 -7.58 -25.59
N LEU A 3 -4.31 -8.26 -24.51
CA LEU A 3 -4.97 -7.70 -23.33
C LEU A 3 -4.02 -6.91 -22.41
N TRP A 4 -2.79 -6.67 -22.86
CA TRP A 4 -1.76 -5.98 -22.10
C TRP A 4 -1.84 -4.47 -22.36
N LYS A 5 -2.76 -3.81 -21.66
CA LYS A 5 -2.88 -2.35 -21.50
C LYS A 5 -3.10 -2.13 -20.00
N LYS A 6 -2.47 -1.18 -19.30
CA LYS A 6 -1.55 -0.10 -19.61
C LYS A 6 -0.97 0.27 -18.25
N LEU A 7 0.36 0.35 -18.11
CA LEU A 7 0.99 0.93 -16.93
C LEU A 7 0.33 2.29 -16.65
N ILE A 8 -0.36 2.43 -15.53
CA ILE A 8 -0.84 3.76 -15.11
C ILE A 8 0.27 4.37 -14.28
N SER A 9 0.86 5.42 -14.84
CA SER A 9 1.79 6.27 -14.13
C SER A 9 1.04 7.46 -13.56
N TYR A 10 1.12 7.65 -12.26
CA TYR A 10 0.63 8.85 -11.58
C TYR A 10 1.75 9.86 -11.43
N SER A 11 1.55 11.10 -11.92
CA SER A 11 2.46 12.23 -11.70
C SER A 11 2.01 13.08 -10.51
N SER A 12 2.96 13.59 -9.73
CA SER A 12 2.65 14.34 -8.50
C SER A 12 2.16 15.78 -8.69
N ASP A 13 1.92 16.26 -9.91
CA ASP A 13 1.54 17.67 -10.11
C ASP A 13 0.16 18.01 -9.49
N LYS A 14 -0.56 16.99 -8.97
CA LYS A 14 -1.79 17.11 -8.17
C LYS A 14 -1.60 16.81 -6.67
N LEU A 15 -0.39 16.53 -6.21
CA LEU A 15 -0.06 16.17 -4.83
C LEU A 15 0.55 17.40 -4.14
N GLN A 16 -0.23 18.03 -3.26
CA GLN A 16 0.33 18.86 -2.18
C GLN A 16 0.51 17.93 -0.98
N VAL A 17 1.56 18.04 -0.16
CA VAL A 17 1.71 18.90 1.06
C VAL A 17 3.19 18.79 1.60
N PRO A 18 3.61 19.21 2.82
CA PRO A 18 4.98 19.67 3.09
C PRO A 18 5.89 18.57 3.66
N CYS A 19 7.18 18.62 3.31
CA CYS A 19 8.20 17.68 3.76
C CYS A 19 8.65 17.96 5.21
N VAL A 20 8.87 16.91 6.00
CA VAL A 20 9.54 16.95 7.32
C VAL A 20 10.73 16.01 7.27
N ASN A 21 11.94 16.53 7.49
CA ASN A 21 13.17 15.71 7.60
C ASN A 21 13.20 14.97 8.93
N HIS A 22 13.74 13.73 8.97
CA HIS A 22 14.65 13.26 10.02
C HIS A 22 15.33 11.92 9.72
N GLN A 23 16.59 11.83 10.17
CA GLN A 23 17.49 10.67 10.18
C GLN A 23 17.00 9.58 11.16
N GLN A 24 16.42 8.49 10.65
CA GLN A 24 16.18 7.23 11.38
C GLN A 24 16.45 6.04 10.45
N GLN A 25 17.02 4.95 10.99
CA GLN A 25 17.26 3.73 10.21
C GLN A 25 15.96 2.94 10.09
N TYR A 26 15.31 3.03 8.93
CA TYR A 26 14.12 2.25 8.59
C TYR A 26 14.51 0.82 8.24
N SER A 27 13.68 -0.15 8.62
CA SER A 27 13.84 -1.57 8.25
C SER A 27 12.95 -1.97 7.07
N GLY A 28 11.91 -1.18 6.79
CA GLY A 28 11.01 -1.39 5.67
C GLY A 28 10.31 -0.11 5.21
N SER A 29 9.76 -0.17 4.00
CA SER A 29 8.95 0.93 3.46
C SER A 29 7.88 0.41 2.52
N GLY A 30 6.86 1.23 2.28
CA GLY A 30 5.70 0.83 1.50
C GLY A 30 4.74 1.98 1.22
N LEU A 31 3.59 1.64 0.63
CA LEU A 31 2.53 2.59 0.30
C LEU A 31 1.16 2.10 0.77
N LEU A 32 0.38 3.05 1.27
CA LEU A 32 -1.07 2.90 1.40
C LEU A 32 -1.72 3.75 0.31
N LEU A 33 -2.44 3.09 -0.59
CA LEU A 33 -3.15 3.77 -1.66
C LEU A 33 -4.59 4.03 -1.25
N PHE A 34 -5.01 5.28 -1.37
CA PHE A 34 -6.36 5.73 -1.08
C PHE A 34 -7.03 6.23 -2.36
N ASP A 35 -8.07 5.51 -2.80
CA ASP A 35 -8.89 5.90 -3.92
C ASP A 35 -9.99 6.87 -3.47
N LYS A 36 -9.78 8.15 -3.78
CA LYS A 36 -10.72 9.24 -3.47
C LYS A 36 -12.06 9.07 -4.16
N SER A 37 -12.11 8.33 -5.28
CA SER A 37 -13.36 8.16 -6.03
C SER A 37 -14.35 7.23 -5.36
N THR A 38 -13.86 6.28 -4.55
CA THR A 38 -14.66 5.28 -3.83
C THR A 38 -14.56 5.40 -2.32
N ASN A 39 -13.75 6.34 -1.82
CA ASN A 39 -13.40 6.46 -0.41
C ASN A 39 -12.85 5.15 0.19
N CYS A 40 -12.12 4.38 -0.63
CA CYS A 40 -11.58 3.09 -0.25
C CYS A 40 -10.05 3.14 -0.22
N ILE A 41 -9.46 2.29 0.61
CA ILE A 41 -8.03 1.97 0.57
C ILE A 41 -7.82 0.68 -0.20
N LEU A 42 -6.69 0.57 -0.91
CA LEU A 42 -6.29 -0.66 -1.57
C LEU A 42 -5.37 -1.43 -0.64
N LEU A 43 -5.70 -2.70 -0.43
CA LEU A 43 -4.85 -3.65 0.30
C LEU A 43 -4.59 -4.87 -0.59
N ILE A 44 -3.41 -5.45 -0.42
CA ILE A 44 -2.95 -6.63 -1.15
C ILE A 44 -3.07 -7.86 -0.28
N HIS A 45 -3.42 -9.01 -0.86
CA HIS A 45 -3.35 -10.30 -0.19
C HIS A 45 -1.98 -10.93 -0.43
N ASP A 46 -1.16 -10.94 0.62
CA ASP A 46 0.22 -11.43 0.56
C ASP A 46 0.34 -12.91 0.99
N TYR A 47 1.55 -13.46 0.92
CA TYR A 47 1.86 -14.84 1.28
C TYR A 47 1.61 -15.18 2.77
N THR A 48 1.44 -14.17 3.64
CA THR A 48 1.11 -14.40 5.06
C THR A 48 -0.34 -14.84 5.25
N GLY A 49 -1.17 -14.71 4.20
CA GLY A 49 -2.58 -15.07 4.23
C GLY A 49 -3.51 -13.94 4.66
N ASP A 50 -2.95 -12.76 4.97
CA ASP A 50 -3.68 -11.56 5.40
C ASP A 50 -3.55 -10.42 4.38
N TYR A 51 -4.46 -9.45 4.48
CA TYR A 51 -4.43 -8.25 3.65
C TYR A 51 -3.54 -7.15 4.25
N ASN A 52 -2.65 -6.60 3.43
CA ASN A 52 -1.60 -5.70 3.84
C ASN A 52 -1.57 -4.42 3.00
N CYS A 53 -0.86 -3.39 3.49
CA CYS A 53 -0.43 -2.30 2.60
C CYS A 53 0.72 -2.80 1.72
N PHE A 54 0.92 -2.16 0.57
CA PHE A 54 2.07 -2.44 -0.28
C PHE A 54 3.36 -2.18 0.49
N GLY A 55 4.35 -3.05 0.41
CA GLY A 55 5.67 -2.79 0.97
C GLY A 55 6.38 -3.96 1.63
N GLY A 56 7.70 -3.85 1.61
CA GLY A 56 8.63 -4.86 2.10
C GLY A 56 9.83 -4.26 2.82
N ARG A 57 10.89 -5.06 2.90
CA ARG A 57 12.13 -4.71 3.62
C ARG A 57 13.04 -3.87 2.73
N ILE A 58 13.74 -2.93 3.33
CA ILE A 58 14.75 -2.15 2.59
C ILE A 58 15.92 -3.08 2.23
N LYS A 59 16.23 -3.18 0.92
CA LYS A 59 17.29 -4.04 0.40
C LYS A 59 18.65 -3.53 0.89
N LEU A 60 19.53 -4.43 1.33
CA LEU A 60 20.84 -4.10 1.94
C LEU A 60 21.76 -3.25 1.04
N GLU A 61 21.57 -3.33 -0.27
CA GLU A 61 22.29 -2.54 -1.27
C GLU A 61 21.91 -1.06 -1.29
N TYR A 62 20.73 -0.71 -0.75
CA TYR A 62 20.32 0.65 -0.51
C TYR A 62 20.88 1.05 0.85
N ASN A 63 22.15 1.46 0.88
CA ASN A 63 22.77 2.11 2.05
C ASN A 63 21.72 3.08 2.64
N ASN A 64 21.27 2.82 3.88
CA ASN A 64 20.04 3.30 4.55
C ASN A 64 19.77 4.83 4.53
N ASP A 65 19.70 5.43 3.35
CA ASP A 65 19.40 6.83 3.09
C ASP A 65 17.92 6.95 2.65
N ASP A 66 17.37 8.17 2.68
CA ASP A 66 15.99 8.44 2.25
C ASP A 66 15.68 7.92 0.83
N PHE A 67 16.68 7.82 -0.04
CA PHE A 67 16.56 7.19 -1.36
C PHE A 67 16.15 5.72 -1.29
N GLY A 68 16.73 4.94 -0.37
CA GLY A 68 16.42 3.53 -0.21
C GLY A 68 14.98 3.30 0.26
N VAL A 69 14.47 4.19 1.11
CA VAL A 69 13.11 4.15 1.64
C VAL A 69 12.09 4.35 0.51
N GLU A 70 12.25 5.42 -0.28
CA GLU A 70 11.37 5.70 -1.43
C GLU A 70 11.49 4.65 -2.53
N LYS A 71 12.72 4.19 -2.79
CA LYS A 71 12.96 3.17 -3.81
C LYS A 71 12.27 1.87 -3.45
N THR A 72 12.42 1.40 -2.22
CA THR A 72 11.74 0.20 -1.73
C THR A 72 10.23 0.34 -1.87
N ALA A 73 9.63 1.44 -1.43
CA ALA A 73 8.18 1.61 -1.53
C ALA A 73 7.67 1.43 -2.97
N CYS A 74 8.29 2.10 -3.94
CA CYS A 74 7.88 2.00 -5.34
C CYS A 74 8.17 0.64 -5.99
N ASP A 75 9.31 0.03 -5.67
CA ASP A 75 9.66 -1.30 -6.20
C ASP A 75 8.62 -2.32 -5.73
N GLU A 76 8.26 -2.30 -4.45
CA GLU A 76 7.26 -3.19 -3.85
C GLU A 76 5.87 -2.97 -4.48
N LEU A 77 5.45 -1.73 -4.71
CA LEU A 77 4.20 -1.47 -5.44
C LEU A 77 4.22 -2.10 -6.83
N TYR A 78 5.31 -1.95 -7.57
CA TYR A 78 5.40 -2.48 -8.92
C TYR A 78 5.35 -4.01 -8.92
N GLU A 79 6.10 -4.63 -8.00
CA GLU A 79 6.18 -6.08 -7.78
C GLU A 79 4.80 -6.63 -7.36
N GLU A 80 4.21 -6.10 -6.29
CA GLU A 80 2.96 -6.58 -5.67
C GLU A 80 1.70 -6.24 -6.47
N SER A 81 1.67 -5.10 -7.18
CA SER A 81 0.55 -4.76 -8.08
C SER A 81 0.64 -5.45 -9.44
N ARG A 82 1.72 -6.19 -9.70
CA ARG A 82 2.06 -6.77 -11.00
C ARG A 82 1.89 -5.76 -12.14
N THR A 83 2.45 -4.57 -11.95
CA THR A 83 2.47 -3.45 -12.94
C THR A 83 1.14 -2.74 -13.20
N LEU A 84 0.04 -3.12 -12.53
CA LEU A 84 -1.24 -2.43 -12.67
C LEU A 84 -1.14 -0.97 -12.24
N LEU A 85 -0.22 -0.67 -11.32
CA LEU A 85 0.04 0.65 -10.78
C LEU A 85 1.54 0.95 -10.79
N SER A 86 1.90 2.20 -11.08
CA SER A 86 3.28 2.68 -10.96
C SER A 86 3.35 4.17 -10.62
N PHE A 87 4.45 4.58 -10.01
CA PHE A 87 4.72 5.98 -9.67
C PHE A 87 6.01 6.49 -10.31
N ASP A 88 6.03 7.78 -10.64
CA ASP A 88 7.28 8.48 -10.93
C ASP A 88 7.97 8.84 -9.61
N TYR A 89 9.12 8.21 -9.34
CA TYR A 89 9.92 8.34 -8.12
C TYR A 89 10.37 9.76 -7.80
N LYS A 90 10.32 10.71 -8.74
CA LYS A 90 10.79 12.09 -8.51
C LYS A 90 10.07 12.82 -7.36
N LYS A 91 9.04 12.22 -6.78
CA LYS A 91 7.98 12.95 -6.07
C LYS A 91 7.44 12.27 -4.80
N LEU A 92 7.89 11.07 -4.39
CA LEU A 92 7.42 10.47 -3.12
C LEU A 92 7.88 11.27 -1.89
N SER A 93 9.06 11.90 -1.94
CA SER A 93 9.54 12.87 -0.94
C SER A 93 8.57 14.02 -0.61
N THR A 94 7.57 14.27 -1.47
CA THR A 94 6.54 15.30 -1.29
C THR A 94 5.19 14.76 -0.82
N VAL A 95 5.09 13.44 -0.61
CA VAL A 95 3.86 12.76 -0.19
C VAL A 95 3.85 12.62 1.33
N HIS A 96 2.67 12.74 1.92
CA HIS A 96 2.49 12.45 3.34
C HIS A 96 2.85 11.00 3.65
N TYR A 97 3.47 10.77 4.79
CA TYR A 97 3.76 9.43 5.26
C TYR A 97 3.44 9.28 6.75
N VAL A 98 3.30 8.04 7.17
CA VAL A 98 3.26 7.65 8.58
C VAL A 98 4.41 6.71 8.87
N ASP A 99 5.07 6.94 9.99
CA ASP A 99 6.02 6.00 10.55
C ASP A 99 5.30 5.19 11.62
N ILE A 100 5.36 3.87 11.51
CA ILE A 100 4.87 2.95 12.52
C ILE A 100 6.05 2.13 13.04
N LYS A 101 5.92 1.68 14.29
CA LYS A 101 6.94 0.87 14.94
C LYS A 101 6.33 -0.49 15.22
N ASN A 102 6.75 -1.51 14.46
CA ASN A 102 6.31 -2.87 14.72
C ASN A 102 6.89 -3.31 16.08
N ASN A 103 5.99 -3.53 17.04
CA ASN A 103 6.35 -3.83 18.43
C ASN A 103 7.06 -5.18 18.60
N TYR A 104 6.92 -6.11 17.65
CA TYR A 104 7.52 -7.46 17.75
C TYR A 104 9.02 -7.48 17.45
N HIS A 105 9.48 -6.63 16.53
CA HIS A 105 10.88 -6.64 16.07
C HIS A 105 11.61 -5.32 16.27
N ASN A 106 10.96 -4.33 16.92
CA ASN A 106 11.49 -2.97 17.06
C ASN A 106 11.87 -2.37 15.69
N GLU A 107 11.15 -2.79 14.65
CA GLU A 107 11.33 -2.43 13.25
C GLU A 107 10.57 -1.13 12.96
N LEU A 108 11.22 -0.16 12.31
CA LEU A 108 10.62 1.09 11.88
C LEU A 108 10.21 0.97 10.41
N PHE A 109 8.91 1.18 10.15
CA PHE A 109 8.34 1.11 8.82
C PHE A 109 7.76 2.47 8.42
N ARG A 110 8.23 3.03 7.30
CA ARG A 110 7.66 4.25 6.70
C ARG A 110 6.67 3.87 5.61
N CYS A 111 5.41 4.28 5.79
CA CYS A 111 4.37 4.10 4.78
C CYS A 111 3.96 5.43 4.17
N TYR A 112 4.14 5.58 2.85
CA TYR A 112 3.68 6.75 2.10
C TYR A 112 2.18 6.62 1.80
N ILE A 113 1.43 7.67 2.08
CA ILE A 113 -0.02 7.71 1.88
C ILE A 113 -0.32 8.41 0.56
N VAL A 114 -0.63 7.64 -0.48
CA VAL A 114 -0.89 8.18 -1.81
C VAL A 114 -2.38 8.25 -2.06
N LYS A 115 -2.87 9.48 -2.24
CA LYS A 115 -4.24 9.74 -2.67
C LYS A 115 -4.31 9.76 -4.19
N LEU A 116 -5.19 8.95 -4.76
CA LEU A 116 -5.37 8.81 -6.19
C LEU A 116 -6.86 8.71 -6.56
N GLU A 117 -7.15 8.79 -7.86
CA GLU A 117 -8.47 8.52 -8.41
C GLU A 117 -8.29 7.38 -9.41
N LEU A 118 -8.81 6.19 -9.08
CA LEU A 118 -8.68 5.03 -9.95
C LEU A 118 -9.71 5.10 -11.09
N PRO A 119 -9.27 4.93 -12.34
CA PRO A 119 -10.18 4.64 -13.45
C PRO A 119 -11.06 3.41 -13.14
N LEU A 120 -12.28 3.39 -13.66
CA LEU A 120 -13.24 2.29 -13.43
C LEU A 120 -12.70 0.94 -13.91
N ASP A 121 -12.07 0.92 -15.09
CA ASP A 121 -11.46 -0.27 -15.69
C ASP A 121 -10.33 -0.86 -14.85
N ILE A 122 -9.64 -0.05 -14.06
CA ILE A 122 -8.58 -0.51 -13.14
C ILE A 122 -9.18 -1.12 -11.88
N ARG A 123 -10.24 -0.50 -11.35
CA ARG A 123 -10.98 -1.07 -10.22
C ARG A 123 -11.54 -2.45 -10.57
N GLU A 124 -12.14 -2.58 -11.76
CA GLU A 124 -12.66 -3.85 -12.25
C GLU A 124 -11.57 -4.92 -12.42
N GLN A 125 -10.33 -4.52 -12.75
CA GLN A 125 -9.20 -5.46 -12.87
C GLN A 125 -8.80 -6.06 -11.52
N PHE A 126 -8.81 -5.30 -10.44
CA PHE A 126 -8.48 -5.82 -9.11
C PHE A 126 -9.43 -6.93 -8.64
N HIS A 127 -10.71 -6.86 -9.02
CA HIS A 127 -11.72 -7.82 -8.60
C HIS A 127 -11.80 -9.08 -9.48
N ASN A 128 -11.52 -8.94 -10.78
CA ASN A 128 -11.84 -9.98 -11.75
C ASN A 128 -10.61 -10.74 -12.28
N ILE A 129 -9.40 -10.32 -11.88
CA ILE A 129 -8.15 -10.94 -12.32
C ILE A 129 -7.53 -11.72 -11.17
N ASP A 130 -7.42 -13.03 -11.36
CA ASP A 130 -6.53 -13.88 -10.57
C ASP A 130 -5.08 -13.60 -10.99
N LEU A 131 -4.35 -12.87 -10.14
CA LEU A 131 -2.98 -12.43 -10.45
C LEU A 131 -2.04 -13.62 -10.65
N ASN A 132 -2.32 -14.79 -10.07
CA ASN A 132 -1.50 -16.00 -10.23
C ASN A 132 -1.55 -16.60 -11.64
N LYS A 133 -2.55 -16.24 -12.45
CA LYS A 133 -2.66 -16.70 -13.84
C LYS A 133 -1.91 -15.82 -14.83
N LEU A 134 -1.22 -14.76 -14.37
CA LEU A 134 -0.47 -13.86 -15.23
C LEU A 134 0.89 -14.49 -15.63
N PRO A 135 1.20 -14.61 -16.93
CA PRO A 135 2.40 -15.29 -17.45
C PRO A 135 3.68 -14.44 -17.37
N TYR A 136 3.98 -13.84 -16.22
CA TYR A 136 5.25 -13.15 -16.00
C TYR A 136 6.32 -14.13 -15.54
N ASN A 137 7.48 -14.05 -16.18
CA ASN A 137 8.38 -15.18 -16.36
C ASN A 137 9.54 -15.26 -15.36
N ASP A 138 9.71 -14.32 -14.42
CA ASP A 138 10.98 -14.27 -13.67
C ASP A 138 10.92 -13.85 -12.19
N ASP A 139 9.77 -13.60 -11.57
CA ASP A 139 9.74 -13.30 -10.13
C ASP A 139 8.66 -14.09 -9.37
N TYR A 140 9.03 -14.60 -8.20
CA TYR A 140 8.10 -15.15 -7.23
C TYR A 140 7.26 -13.99 -6.69
N PHE A 141 6.09 -13.78 -7.27
CA PHE A 141 5.19 -12.74 -6.81
C PHE A 141 4.44 -13.21 -5.56
N GLU A 142 4.55 -12.43 -4.50
CA GLU A 142 3.96 -12.73 -3.19
C GLU A 142 2.50 -12.32 -3.06
N THR A 143 1.94 -11.64 -4.08
CA THR A 143 0.56 -11.14 -4.10
C THR A 143 -0.36 -11.97 -4.99
N ASN A 144 -1.49 -12.39 -4.42
CA ASN A 144 -2.53 -13.18 -5.09
C ASN A 144 -3.73 -12.33 -5.52
N GLU A 145 -4.13 -11.38 -4.66
CA GLU A 145 -5.34 -10.58 -4.84
C GLU A 145 -5.12 -9.14 -4.37
N ILE A 146 -5.91 -8.20 -4.90
CA ILE A 146 -5.93 -6.80 -4.48
C ILE A 146 -7.39 -6.42 -4.28
N HIS A 147 -7.72 -5.86 -3.12
CA HIS A 147 -9.10 -5.48 -2.81
C HIS A 147 -9.19 -4.05 -2.27
N LEU A 148 -10.37 -3.46 -2.49
CA LEU A 148 -10.73 -2.14 -1.98
C LEU A 148 -11.48 -2.31 -0.66
N PHE A 149 -11.06 -1.58 0.37
CA PHE A 149 -11.71 -1.57 1.68
C PHE A 149 -12.24 -0.15 1.98
N PRO A 150 -13.55 0.04 2.22
CA PRO A 150 -14.10 1.33 2.61
C PRO A 150 -13.41 1.90 3.84
N ILE A 151 -12.96 3.16 3.80
CA ILE A 151 -12.16 3.74 4.89
C ILE A 151 -12.98 3.98 6.16
N GLU A 152 -14.31 4.07 6.06
CA GLU A 152 -15.19 4.37 7.17
C GLU A 152 -15.11 3.30 8.25
N GLN A 153 -14.92 2.02 7.90
CA GLN A 153 -14.90 0.93 8.88
C GLN A 153 -13.70 0.98 9.85
N PHE A 154 -12.64 1.70 9.49
CA PHE A 154 -11.43 1.79 10.29
C PHE A 154 -11.58 2.86 11.38
N HIS A 155 -12.19 2.50 12.50
CA HIS A 155 -12.26 3.33 13.70
C HIS A 155 -11.37 2.74 14.80
N SER A 156 -10.67 3.62 15.53
CA SER A 156 -9.73 3.23 16.60
C SER A 156 -10.38 2.40 17.72
N SER A 157 -11.69 2.54 17.93
CA SER A 157 -12.44 1.83 18.96
C SER A 157 -12.87 0.41 18.56
N THR A 158 -12.94 0.07 17.27
CA THR A 158 -13.63 -1.15 16.80
C THR A 158 -12.68 -2.33 16.55
N ILE A 159 -11.43 -2.07 16.13
CA ILE A 159 -10.50 -3.13 15.71
C ILE A 159 -9.76 -3.75 16.90
N PHE A 160 -9.37 -2.96 17.92
CA PHE A 160 -8.62 -3.47 19.07
C PHE A 160 -9.47 -4.14 20.16
N GLN A 161 -10.78 -3.86 20.21
CA GLN A 161 -11.64 -4.37 21.29
C GLN A 161 -12.11 -5.83 21.09
N SER A 162 -12.01 -6.36 19.88
CA SER A 162 -12.51 -7.72 19.54
C SER A 162 -11.41 -8.75 19.32
N GLY A 163 -10.13 -8.35 19.22
CA GLY A 163 -9.05 -9.23 18.77
C GLY A 163 -9.23 -9.74 17.33
N SER A 164 -10.22 -9.21 16.59
CA SER A 164 -10.48 -9.58 15.19
C SER A 164 -9.80 -8.57 14.28
N THR A 165 -8.69 -8.97 13.67
CA THR A 165 -7.99 -8.22 12.61
C THR A 165 -8.72 -8.33 11.27
N LYS A 166 -10.06 -8.22 11.23
CA LYS A 166 -10.82 -8.39 9.98
C LYS A 166 -11.53 -7.12 9.53
N ALA A 167 -11.69 -6.97 8.22
CA ALA A 167 -12.42 -5.87 7.60
C ALA A 167 -13.25 -6.37 6.41
N THR A 168 -14.32 -5.64 6.12
CA THR A 168 -15.20 -5.92 4.98
C THR A 168 -14.70 -5.18 3.75
N ASN A 169 -14.40 -5.88 2.67
CA ASN A 169 -14.05 -5.24 1.38
C ASN A 169 -15.29 -4.61 0.71
N ASN A 170 -15.08 -3.94 -0.42
CA ASN A 170 -16.14 -3.33 -1.23
C ASN A 170 -17.07 -4.35 -1.92
N LEU A 171 -16.76 -5.65 -1.87
CA LEU A 171 -17.61 -6.74 -2.34
C LEU A 171 -18.48 -7.34 -1.21
N GLY A 172 -18.29 -6.91 0.04
CA GLY A 172 -19.03 -7.41 1.21
C GLY A 172 -18.40 -8.62 1.89
N GLU A 173 -17.18 -9.00 1.51
CA GLU A 173 -16.45 -10.14 2.07
C GLU A 173 -15.65 -9.73 3.31
N ASN A 174 -15.68 -10.57 4.35
CA ASN A 174 -15.01 -10.29 5.62
C ASN A 174 -13.64 -10.98 5.67
N LEU A 175 -12.58 -10.21 5.50
CA LEU A 175 -11.22 -10.68 5.21
C LEU A 175 -10.26 -10.30 6.33
N ALA A 176 -9.27 -11.15 6.60
CA ALA A 176 -8.25 -10.89 7.60
C ALA A 176 -7.23 -9.86 7.10
N LEU A 177 -6.80 -8.97 7.97
CA LEU A 177 -5.87 -7.89 7.75
C LEU A 177 -4.62 -8.12 8.60
N ASN A 178 -3.48 -7.72 8.07
CA ASN A 178 -2.24 -7.67 8.80
C ASN A 178 -2.25 -6.50 9.80
N GLU A 179 -1.66 -6.70 10.98
CA GLU A 179 -1.55 -5.64 12.01
C GLU A 179 -0.85 -4.38 11.47
N ARG A 180 0.17 -4.55 10.61
CA ARG A 180 0.87 -3.44 9.95
C ARG A 180 -0.09 -2.54 9.19
N ALA A 181 -0.98 -3.12 8.38
CA ALA A 181 -1.95 -2.36 7.60
C ALA A 181 -2.91 -1.58 8.51
N ILE A 182 -3.42 -2.23 9.56
CA ILE A 182 -4.31 -1.60 10.55
C ILE A 182 -3.60 -0.40 11.20
N GLU A 183 -2.37 -0.58 11.68
CA GLU A 183 -1.59 0.48 12.32
C GLU A 183 -1.34 1.67 11.39
N VAL A 184 -0.95 1.40 10.14
CA VAL A 184 -0.76 2.45 9.12
C VAL A 184 -2.05 3.23 8.90
N ILE A 185 -3.18 2.55 8.68
CA ILE A 185 -4.47 3.18 8.39
C ILE A 185 -4.90 4.05 9.57
N LEU A 186 -4.82 3.52 10.79
CA LEU A 186 -5.21 4.26 11.99
C LEU A 186 -4.28 5.46 12.23
N ALA A 187 -2.96 5.30 12.07
CA ALA A 187 -2.01 6.40 12.19
C ALA A 187 -2.29 7.51 11.15
N ALA A 188 -2.62 7.13 9.91
CA ALA A 188 -2.94 8.07 8.85
C ALA A 188 -4.25 8.82 9.13
N LYS A 189 -5.28 8.14 9.64
CA LYS A 189 -6.54 8.77 10.09
C LYS A 189 -6.33 9.71 11.27
N THR A 190 -5.57 9.31 12.30
CA THR A 190 -5.27 10.17 13.45
C THR A 190 -4.54 11.45 13.05
N LYS A 191 -3.65 11.37 12.04
CA LYS A 191 -2.96 12.54 11.49
C LYS A 191 -3.82 13.36 10.51
N ASN A 192 -5.09 13.01 10.29
CA ASN A 192 -5.97 13.61 9.28
C ASN A 192 -5.36 13.60 7.87
N ILE A 193 -4.56 12.57 7.56
CA ILE A 193 -4.00 12.38 6.22
C ILE A 193 -5.06 11.73 5.33
N LEU A 194 -5.83 10.76 5.82
CA LEU A 194 -6.92 10.11 5.08
C LEU A 194 -8.25 10.86 5.26
#